data_AF-A0A091TGJ4-F1
#
_entry.id   AF-A0A091TGJ4-F1
#
_cell.length_a   1.000
_cell.length_b   1.000
_cell.length_c   1.000
_cell.angle_alpha   90.00
_cell.angle_beta   90.00
_cell.angle_gamma   90.00
#
_symmetry.space_group_name_H-M   'P 1'
#
loop_
_entity.id
_entity.type
_entity.pdbx_description
1 polymer ?
#
loop_
_entity_poly.entity_id
_entity_poly.type
_entity_poly.pdbx_seq_one_letter_code
_entity_poly.pdbx_strand_id
1 'polypeptide(L)'
;GAAKMDSQDIKELQQEVMEELGISMEELQDIIDKELEKFECVKQRKQQLEELEKCVKQKEEEVARVDQLFDDASRAIDKCEILVKDLYSKLGLQYRESSSEDEDLAAKPTEVIEIPDEDDDDVMSIDSGWKQSSVSHCATWFFMFSFFFLFPFLQLREAMAAMRKSAQDVQKFMDAVNKKTNARDTQKGQPASDLSNDGDLNVGMRILGKKRTKTWHKGTLIAIQTVG
;
A
#
# COMPACT_ATOMS: atom_id res chain seq x y z
N GLY A 1 41.27 -6.22 -18.81
CA GLY A 1 40.75 -4.89 -18.45
C GLY A 1 39.62 -4.58 -19.40
N ALA A 2 38.42 -4.40 -18.89
CA ALA A 2 37.29 -3.86 -19.65
C ALA A 2 36.73 -2.76 -18.76
N ALA A 3 36.77 -1.55 -19.32
CA ALA A 3 36.78 -0.30 -18.59
C ALA A 3 35.50 -0.08 -17.78
N LYS A 4 35.66 0.44 -16.57
CA LYS A 4 34.72 1.43 -16.06
C LYS A 4 34.62 2.47 -17.17
N MET A 5 33.49 2.53 -17.87
CA MET A 5 33.18 3.65 -18.74
C MET A 5 33.08 4.85 -17.79
N ASP A 6 34.18 5.58 -17.67
CA ASP A 6 34.25 6.67 -16.72
C ASP A 6 33.30 7.77 -17.22
N SER A 7 32.79 8.62 -16.32
CA SER A 7 31.88 9.73 -16.70
C SER A 7 32.46 10.63 -17.81
N GLN A 8 33.75 10.52 -18.07
CA GLN A 8 34.49 11.19 -19.12
C GLN A 8 34.24 10.59 -20.50
N ASP A 9 34.19 9.26 -20.63
CA ASP A 9 33.94 8.56 -21.89
C ASP A 9 32.51 8.80 -22.39
N ILE A 10 31.53 8.93 -21.47
CA ILE A 10 30.14 9.28 -21.80
C ILE A 10 30.06 10.71 -22.35
N LYS A 11 30.86 11.63 -21.82
CA LYS A 11 30.90 13.02 -22.29
C LYS A 11 31.59 13.14 -23.65
N GLU A 12 32.66 12.38 -23.88
CA GLU A 12 33.29 12.29 -25.20
C GLU A 12 32.31 11.74 -26.25
N LEU A 13 31.55 10.69 -25.93
CA LEU A 13 30.50 10.17 -26.80
C LEU A 13 29.37 11.19 -27.04
N GLN A 14 28.94 11.92 -26.02
CA GLN A 14 27.94 12.99 -26.18
C GLN A 14 28.45 14.12 -27.08
N GLN A 15 29.73 14.45 -26.97
CA GLN A 15 30.36 15.49 -27.76
C GLN A 15 30.61 15.04 -29.21
N GLU A 16 31.01 13.79 -29.42
CA GLU A 16 31.15 13.16 -30.74
C GLU A 16 29.81 13.12 -31.49
N VAL A 17 28.73 12.71 -30.82
CA VAL A 17 27.37 12.72 -31.40
C VAL A 17 26.92 14.14 -31.76
N MET A 18 27.28 15.13 -30.95
CA MET A 18 26.96 16.54 -31.20
C MET A 18 27.72 17.09 -32.42
N GLU A 19 29.00 16.74 -32.57
CA GLU A 19 29.83 17.13 -33.71
C GLU A 19 29.40 16.43 -35.01
N GLU A 20 29.05 15.14 -34.95
CA GLU A 20 28.63 14.37 -36.13
C GLU A 20 27.25 14.78 -36.65
N LEU A 21 26.26 15.00 -35.77
CA LEU A 21 24.92 15.41 -36.20
C LEU A 21 24.81 16.92 -36.45
N GLY A 22 25.76 17.72 -35.97
CA GLY A 22 25.73 19.19 -36.10
C GLY A 22 24.54 19.86 -35.42
N ILE A 23 23.92 19.17 -34.44
CA ILE A 23 22.82 19.67 -33.61
C ILE A 23 23.29 19.74 -32.17
N SER A 24 22.76 20.68 -31.41
CA SER A 24 23.04 20.79 -29.97
C SER A 24 22.38 19.64 -29.18
N MET A 25 22.92 19.35 -27.99
CA MET A 25 22.33 18.35 -27.09
C MET A 25 20.88 18.68 -26.71
N GLU A 26 20.57 19.96 -26.59
CA GLU A 26 19.24 20.46 -26.25
C GLU A 26 18.25 20.25 -27.40
N GLU A 27 18.69 20.48 -28.65
CA GLU A 27 17.90 20.15 -29.85
C GLU A 27 17.67 18.65 -30.01
N LEU A 28 18.67 17.82 -29.71
CA LEU A 28 18.50 16.36 -29.74
C LEU A 28 17.49 15.89 -28.69
N GLN A 29 17.53 16.48 -27.49
CA GLN A 29 16.58 16.18 -26.42
C GLN A 29 15.15 16.62 -26.80
N ASP A 30 15.00 17.80 -27.39
CA ASP A 30 13.73 18.29 -27.93
C ASP A 30 13.18 17.39 -29.05
N ILE A 31 14.06 16.87 -29.93
CA ILE A 31 13.66 15.91 -30.97
C ILE A 31 13.16 14.60 -30.35
N ILE A 32 13.88 14.08 -29.37
CA ILE A 32 13.49 12.86 -28.65
C ILE A 32 12.16 13.09 -27.94
N ASP A 33 12.01 14.18 -27.19
CA ASP A 33 10.77 14.49 -26.46
C ASP A 33 9.59 14.69 -27.41
N LYS A 34 9.79 15.40 -28.52
CA LYS A 34 8.78 15.60 -29.57
C LYS A 34 8.40 14.31 -30.28
N GLU A 35 9.33 13.39 -30.47
CA GLU A 35 9.06 12.06 -31.02
C GLU A 35 8.34 11.18 -29.99
N LEU A 36 8.76 11.22 -28.72
CA LEU A 36 8.12 10.53 -27.60
C LEU A 36 6.68 10.98 -27.42
N GLU A 37 6.41 12.27 -27.62
CA GLU A 37 5.06 12.85 -27.54
C GLU A 37 4.16 12.44 -28.72
N LYS A 38 4.67 11.73 -29.74
CA LYS A 38 3.82 11.09 -30.77
C LYS A 38 3.28 9.73 -30.33
N PHE A 39 3.93 9.08 -29.37
CA PHE A 39 3.49 7.76 -28.90
C PHE A 39 2.33 7.90 -27.92
N GLU A 40 1.21 7.28 -28.28
CA GLU A 40 -0.03 7.32 -27.49
C GLU A 40 0.16 6.77 -26.06
N CYS A 41 1.00 5.74 -25.90
CA CYS A 41 1.31 5.17 -24.58
C CYS A 41 2.05 6.17 -23.67
N VAL A 42 2.90 7.03 -24.23
CA VAL A 42 3.63 8.07 -23.48
C VAL A 42 2.66 9.17 -23.06
N LYS A 43 1.77 9.62 -23.95
CA LYS A 43 0.72 10.59 -23.62
C LYS A 43 -0.21 10.09 -22.52
N GLN A 44 -0.73 8.87 -22.66
CA GLN A 44 -1.60 8.27 -21.66
C GLN A 44 -0.91 8.17 -20.30
N ARG A 45 0.34 7.74 -20.27
CA ARG A 45 1.10 7.63 -19.02
C ARG A 45 1.38 8.99 -18.40
N LYS A 46 1.68 10.02 -19.20
CA LYS A 46 1.86 11.41 -18.74
C LYS A 46 0.55 11.96 -18.15
N GLN A 47 -0.58 11.72 -18.82
CA GLN A 47 -1.90 12.13 -18.35
C GLN A 47 -2.31 11.42 -17.04
N GLN A 48 -2.10 10.11 -16.95
CA GLN A 48 -2.33 9.35 -15.71
C GLN A 48 -1.49 9.88 -14.54
N LEU A 49 -0.25 10.27 -14.82
CA LEU A 49 0.67 10.81 -13.82
C LEU A 49 0.23 12.19 -13.35
N GLU A 50 -0.25 13.04 -14.26
CA GLU A 50 -0.83 14.36 -13.93
C GLU A 50 -2.13 14.23 -13.12
N GLU A 51 -3.02 13.31 -13.49
CA GLU A 51 -4.25 13.03 -12.74
C GLU A 51 -3.93 12.52 -11.33
N LEU A 52 -2.96 11.59 -11.23
CA LEU A 52 -2.50 11.07 -9.95
C LEU A 52 -1.87 12.17 -9.09
N GLU A 53 -1.06 13.06 -9.66
CA GLU A 53 -0.46 14.19 -8.96
C GLU A 53 -1.54 15.11 -8.35
N LYS A 54 -2.57 15.45 -9.13
CA LYS A 54 -3.72 16.24 -8.64
C LYS A 54 -4.46 15.53 -7.52
N CYS A 55 -4.70 14.22 -7.67
CA CYS A 55 -5.36 13.39 -6.67
C CYS A 55 -4.56 13.33 -5.35
N VAL A 56 -3.24 13.14 -5.44
CA VAL A 56 -2.35 13.11 -4.28
C VAL A 56 -2.38 14.46 -3.56
N LYS A 57 -2.25 15.56 -4.29
CA LYS A 57 -2.29 16.90 -3.71
C LYS A 57 -3.61 17.17 -2.97
N GLN A 58 -4.74 16.82 -3.55
CA GLN A 58 -6.05 16.94 -2.89
C GLN A 58 -6.12 16.10 -1.60
N LYS A 59 -5.59 14.86 -1.64
CA LYS A 59 -5.59 13.99 -0.46
C LYS A 59 -4.70 14.52 0.65
N GLU A 60 -3.55 15.09 0.32
CA GLU A 60 -2.68 15.75 1.29
C GLU A 60 -3.38 16.95 1.96
N GLU A 61 -4.11 17.76 1.19
CA GLU A 61 -4.92 18.86 1.72
C GLU A 61 -6.07 18.36 2.63
N GLU A 62 -6.75 17.28 2.27
CA GLU A 62 -7.79 16.65 3.11
C GLU A 62 -7.22 16.11 4.42
N VAL A 63 -6.06 15.47 4.38
CA VAL A 63 -5.38 14.95 5.58
C VAL A 63 -4.99 16.11 6.49
N ALA A 64 -4.37 17.16 5.95
CA ALA A 64 -4.00 18.34 6.73
C ALA A 64 -5.21 19.01 7.41
N ARG A 65 -6.36 19.06 6.71
CA ARG A 65 -7.61 19.57 7.28
C ARG A 65 -8.11 18.70 8.43
N VAL A 66 -8.06 17.38 8.29
CA VAL A 66 -8.52 16.44 9.32
C VAL A 66 -7.62 16.50 10.55
N ASP A 67 -6.30 16.55 10.36
CA ASP A 67 -5.34 16.71 11.46
C ASP A 67 -5.61 18.00 12.25
N GLN A 68 -5.89 19.11 11.55
CA GLN A 68 -6.29 20.36 12.19
C GLN A 68 -7.57 20.22 13.03
N LEU A 69 -8.59 19.51 12.52
CA LEU A 69 -9.83 19.26 13.26
C LEU A 69 -9.59 18.43 14.52
N PHE A 70 -8.68 17.45 14.45
CA PHE A 70 -8.29 16.67 15.63
C PHE A 70 -7.59 17.54 16.67
N ASP A 71 -6.63 18.36 16.26
CA ASP A 71 -5.94 19.29 17.15
C ASP A 71 -6.90 20.27 17.84
N ASP A 72 -7.88 20.79 17.08
CA ASP A 72 -8.89 21.69 17.60
C ASP A 72 -9.84 20.99 18.59
N ALA A 73 -10.27 19.77 18.27
CA ALA A 73 -11.12 18.97 19.14
C ALA A 73 -10.41 18.59 20.46
N SER A 74 -9.17 18.09 20.37
CA SER A 74 -8.35 17.77 21.54
C SER A 74 -8.17 19.00 22.43
N ARG A 75 -7.82 20.15 21.84
CA ARG A 75 -7.67 21.40 22.58
C ARG A 75 -8.97 21.88 23.23
N ALA A 76 -10.11 21.65 22.58
CA ALA A 76 -11.42 21.97 23.16
C ALA A 76 -11.75 21.05 24.35
N ILE A 77 -11.45 19.76 24.23
CA ILE A 77 -11.61 18.78 25.32
C ILE A 77 -10.75 19.17 26.52
N ASP A 78 -9.47 19.49 26.31
CA ASP A 78 -8.56 19.91 27.38
C ASP A 78 -9.10 21.15 28.13
N LYS A 79 -9.64 22.13 27.39
CA LYS A 79 -10.27 23.32 27.97
C LYS A 79 -11.49 22.96 28.80
N CYS A 80 -12.37 22.10 28.28
CA CYS A 80 -13.53 21.61 29.01
C CYS A 80 -13.11 20.89 30.29
N GLU A 81 -12.09 20.04 30.21
CA GLU A 81 -11.55 19.32 31.36
C GLU A 81 -11.05 20.27 32.46
N ILE A 82 -10.29 21.32 32.08
CA ILE A 82 -9.82 22.34 33.02
C ILE A 82 -11.00 23.02 33.73
N LEU A 83 -12.06 23.37 33.00
CA LEU A 83 -13.25 24.00 33.60
C LEU A 83 -13.96 23.07 34.59
N VAL A 84 -14.04 21.77 34.27
CA VAL A 84 -14.63 20.78 35.17
C VAL A 84 -13.74 20.60 36.42
N LYS A 85 -12.42 20.49 36.26
CA LYS A 85 -11.46 20.42 37.38
C LYS A 85 -11.58 21.62 38.33
N ASP A 86 -11.71 22.83 37.78
CA ASP A 86 -11.92 24.06 38.56
C ASP A 86 -13.24 24.03 39.35
N LEU A 87 -14.33 23.59 38.71
CA LEU A 87 -15.64 23.48 39.37
C LEU A 87 -15.61 22.48 40.54
N TYR A 88 -15.01 21.31 40.34
CA TYR A 88 -14.86 20.29 41.39
C TYR A 88 -14.04 20.85 42.56
N SER A 89 -12.92 21.52 42.25
CA SER A 89 -12.05 22.15 43.26
C SER A 89 -12.81 23.20 44.08
N LYS A 90 -13.64 24.03 43.45
CA LYS A 90 -14.50 25.02 44.12
C LYS A 90 -15.55 24.39 45.05
N LEU A 91 -16.02 23.20 44.73
CA LEU A 91 -16.96 22.43 45.54
C LEU A 91 -16.27 21.60 46.64
N GLY A 92 -14.93 21.64 46.72
CA GLY A 92 -14.16 20.81 47.66
C GLY A 92 -14.10 19.33 47.27
N LEU A 93 -14.38 19.01 46.02
CA LEU A 93 -14.35 17.66 45.46
C LEU A 93 -13.06 17.44 44.65
N GLN A 94 -12.59 16.21 44.60
CA GLN A 94 -11.46 15.82 43.74
C GLN A 94 -11.99 15.34 42.38
N TYR A 95 -11.47 15.92 41.31
CA TYR A 95 -11.75 15.45 39.95
C TYR A 95 -11.05 14.11 39.69
N ARG A 96 -11.78 13.12 39.16
CA ARG A 96 -11.25 11.80 38.80
C ARG A 96 -11.29 11.64 37.28
N GLU A 97 -10.12 11.45 36.67
CA GLU A 97 -9.94 11.25 35.22
C GLU A 97 -10.40 9.86 34.74
N SER A 98 -11.07 9.07 35.59
CA SER A 98 -11.38 7.66 35.34
C SER A 98 -12.85 7.33 35.62
N SER A 99 -13.43 6.53 34.71
CA SER A 99 -14.77 5.95 34.80
C SER A 99 -14.96 5.15 36.10
N SER A 100 -16.16 5.24 36.68
CA SER A 100 -16.51 4.94 38.07
C SER A 100 -16.58 3.45 38.48
N GLU A 101 -15.73 2.58 37.93
CA GLU A 101 -15.74 1.12 38.23
C GLU A 101 -14.66 0.68 39.24
N ASP A 102 -14.29 1.53 40.20
CA ASP A 102 -13.22 1.23 41.17
C ASP A 102 -13.73 1.36 42.63
N GLU A 103 -15.01 1.06 42.82
CA GLU A 103 -15.63 0.85 44.14
C GLU A 103 -15.57 -0.64 44.52
N ASP A 104 -14.45 -1.32 44.25
CA ASP A 104 -14.22 -2.69 44.76
C ASP A 104 -13.68 -2.69 46.21
N LEU A 105 -13.72 -1.54 46.89
CA LEU A 105 -13.33 -1.37 48.30
C LEU A 105 -14.48 -0.93 49.22
N ALA A 106 -15.71 -0.79 48.71
CA ALA A 106 -16.88 -0.42 49.51
C ALA A 106 -17.99 -1.48 49.43
N ALA A 107 -17.63 -2.75 49.65
CA ALA A 107 -18.57 -3.83 49.89
C ALA A 107 -19.43 -3.55 51.14
N LYS A 108 -20.54 -2.83 50.96
CA LYS A 108 -21.71 -2.91 51.84
C LYS A 108 -22.76 -3.74 51.11
N PRO A 109 -23.21 -4.87 51.68
CA PRO A 109 -24.22 -5.70 51.03
C PRO A 109 -25.52 -4.92 50.98
N THR A 110 -25.96 -4.55 49.78
CA THR A 110 -27.30 -4.03 49.54
C THR A 110 -28.21 -5.23 49.35
N GLU A 111 -29.23 -5.36 50.19
CA GLU A 111 -30.21 -6.44 50.22
C GLU A 111 -31.02 -6.42 48.91
N VAL A 112 -30.83 -7.42 48.04
CA VAL A 112 -31.57 -7.58 46.78
C VAL A 112 -32.64 -8.65 47.03
N ILE A 113 -33.91 -8.29 46.80
CA ILE A 113 -35.05 -9.20 46.87
C ILE A 113 -35.22 -9.85 45.50
N GLU A 114 -35.01 -11.17 45.43
CA GLU A 114 -35.25 -11.97 44.23
C GLU A 114 -36.75 -12.17 44.03
N ILE A 115 -37.28 -11.68 42.90
CA ILE A 115 -38.59 -12.07 42.39
C ILE A 115 -38.33 -13.24 41.44
N PRO A 116 -38.99 -14.41 41.58
CA PRO A 116 -38.81 -15.51 40.65
C PRO A 116 -39.55 -15.23 39.34
N ASP A 117 -38.84 -15.29 38.23
CA ASP A 117 -39.38 -15.12 36.89
C ASP A 117 -39.86 -16.50 36.39
N GLU A 118 -41.17 -16.68 36.23
CA GLU A 118 -41.77 -17.89 35.66
C GLU A 118 -41.86 -17.72 34.13
N ASP A 119 -40.93 -18.40 33.46
CA ASP A 119 -40.89 -18.95 32.10
C ASP A 119 -41.24 -18.10 30.85
N ASP A 120 -40.36 -18.32 29.85
CA ASP A 120 -40.52 -18.17 28.39
C ASP A 120 -40.41 -16.78 27.75
N ASP A 121 -39.18 -16.49 27.26
CA ASP A 121 -38.99 -16.09 25.86
C ASP A 121 -37.57 -16.46 25.39
N ASP A 122 -37.49 -17.39 24.44
CA ASP A 122 -36.29 -17.76 23.70
C ASP A 122 -35.67 -16.54 22.99
N VAL A 123 -34.69 -15.88 23.63
CA VAL A 123 -33.73 -15.01 22.94
C VAL A 123 -32.38 -15.71 22.95
N MET A 124 -32.07 -16.32 21.80
CA MET A 124 -30.74 -16.74 21.33
C MET A 124 -29.60 -16.53 22.32
N SER A 125 -29.26 -17.58 23.07
CA SER A 125 -28.00 -17.69 23.78
C SER A 125 -26.82 -17.53 22.82
N ILE A 126 -26.06 -16.45 22.98
CA ILE A 126 -24.63 -16.43 22.68
C ILE A 126 -23.92 -16.71 23.99
N ASP A 127 -23.55 -17.97 24.19
CA ASP A 127 -22.67 -18.37 25.28
C ASP A 127 -21.21 -18.11 24.88
N SER A 128 -20.67 -17.04 25.47
CA SER A 128 -19.39 -16.94 26.18
C SER A 128 -18.07 -17.41 25.54
N GLY A 129 -17.07 -16.52 25.54
CA GLY A 129 -15.69 -17.01 25.71
C GLY A 129 -14.52 -16.11 25.34
N TRP A 130 -14.44 -14.86 25.82
CA TRP A 130 -13.14 -14.27 26.21
C TRP A 130 -13.27 -12.99 27.04
N LYS A 131 -13.02 -13.18 28.34
CA LYS A 131 -12.36 -12.26 29.29
C LYS A 131 -12.15 -10.82 28.81
N GLN A 132 -12.87 -9.89 29.44
CA GLN A 132 -12.43 -8.51 29.60
C GLN A 132 -10.97 -8.51 30.08
N SER A 133 -10.07 -8.08 29.18
CA SER A 133 -8.82 -7.47 29.55
C SER A 133 -9.00 -5.97 29.31
N SER A 134 -8.68 -5.21 30.34
CA SER A 134 -8.77 -3.76 30.47
C SER A 134 -7.93 -3.03 29.42
N VAL A 135 -8.44 -2.88 28.20
CA VAL A 135 -7.78 -2.05 27.19
C VAL A 135 -8.64 -0.82 26.91
N SER A 136 -8.45 0.17 27.79
CA SER A 136 -8.55 1.61 27.61
C SER A 136 -9.35 2.10 26.39
N HIS A 137 -10.35 2.96 26.60
CA HIS A 137 -10.99 3.73 25.50
C HIS A 137 -9.98 4.49 24.62
N CYS A 138 -8.78 4.77 25.15
CA CYS A 138 -7.66 5.27 24.37
C CYS A 138 -7.20 4.23 23.34
N ALA A 139 -7.08 2.96 23.72
CA ALA A 139 -6.72 1.88 22.82
C ALA A 139 -7.80 1.57 21.77
N THR A 140 -9.10 1.65 22.06
CA THR A 140 -10.12 1.48 21.02
C THR A 140 -10.11 2.60 19.99
N TRP A 141 -9.84 3.85 20.42
CA TRP A 141 -9.68 4.98 19.50
C TRP A 141 -8.36 4.92 18.72
N PHE A 142 -7.26 4.53 19.35
CA PHE A 142 -5.99 4.22 18.68
C PHE A 142 -6.13 3.01 17.74
N PHE A 143 -6.90 1.98 18.08
CA PHE A 143 -7.19 0.86 17.19
C PHE A 143 -8.04 1.31 16.01
N MET A 144 -9.05 2.17 16.21
CA MET A 144 -9.85 2.71 15.11
C MET A 144 -9.04 3.64 14.21
N PHE A 145 -8.24 4.55 14.76
CA PHE A 145 -7.33 5.41 14.00
C PHE A 145 -6.27 4.60 13.25
N SER A 146 -5.68 3.60 13.91
CA SER A 146 -4.69 2.72 13.29
C SER A 146 -5.32 1.85 12.20
N PHE A 147 -6.54 1.36 12.38
CA PHE A 147 -7.24 0.50 11.42
C PHE A 147 -7.86 1.28 10.24
N PHE A 148 -8.42 2.46 10.46
CA PHE A 148 -9.08 3.25 9.40
C PHE A 148 -8.14 4.24 8.70
N PHE A 149 -7.15 4.82 9.39
CA PHE A 149 -6.26 5.86 8.83
C PHE A 149 -4.82 5.38 8.63
N LEU A 150 -4.23 4.68 9.61
CA LEU A 150 -2.82 4.29 9.53
C LEU A 150 -2.59 3.00 8.71
N PHE A 151 -3.55 2.07 8.69
CA PHE A 151 -3.48 0.80 7.98
C PHE A 151 -3.49 0.97 6.45
N PRO A 152 -4.35 1.83 5.84
CA PRO A 152 -4.25 2.15 4.42
C PRO A 152 -2.94 2.87 4.07
N PHE A 153 -2.44 3.73 4.95
CA PHE A 153 -1.17 4.44 4.76
C PHE A 153 0.03 3.46 4.79
N LEU A 154 -0.01 2.45 5.67
CA LEU A 154 1.00 1.40 5.73
C LEU A 154 0.96 0.50 4.48
N GLN A 155 -0.24 0.19 3.97
CA GLN A 155 -0.39 -0.53 2.69
C GLN A 155 0.09 0.30 1.49
N LEU A 156 -0.13 1.61 1.48
CA LEU A 156 0.44 2.53 0.47
C LEU A 156 1.97 2.54 0.55
N ARG A 157 2.55 2.51 1.75
CA ARG A 157 4.01 2.42 1.96
C ARG A 157 4.58 1.08 1.50
N GLU A 158 3.88 -0.03 1.74
CA GLU A 158 4.24 -1.35 1.20
C GLU A 158 4.09 -1.41 -0.33
N ALA A 159 3.05 -0.80 -0.90
CA ALA A 159 2.86 -0.67 -2.34
C ALA A 159 3.96 0.20 -2.98
N MET A 160 4.37 1.28 -2.33
CA MET A 160 5.52 2.09 -2.73
C MET A 160 6.84 1.33 -2.60
N ALA A 161 6.98 0.45 -1.61
CA ALA A 161 8.14 -0.45 -1.48
C ALA A 161 8.14 -1.53 -2.58
N ALA A 162 6.96 -2.05 -2.96
CA ALA A 162 6.79 -2.97 -4.07
C ALA A 162 7.09 -2.30 -5.43
N MET A 163 6.68 -1.05 -5.64
CA MET A 163 7.08 -0.24 -6.79
C MET A 163 8.59 0.01 -6.82
N ARG A 164 9.24 0.26 -5.68
CA ARG A 164 10.72 0.31 -5.60
C ARG A 164 11.37 -1.03 -5.94
N LYS A 165 10.76 -2.17 -5.56
CA LYS A 165 11.22 -3.51 -5.96
C LYS A 165 11.08 -3.74 -7.47
N SER A 166 10.00 -3.27 -8.09
CA SER A 166 9.81 -3.26 -9.54
C SER A 166 10.84 -2.38 -10.24
N ALA A 167 11.15 -1.19 -9.70
CA ALA A 167 12.22 -0.34 -10.22
C ALA A 167 13.60 -1.01 -10.10
N GLN A 168 13.87 -1.74 -9.00
CA GLN A 168 15.08 -2.55 -8.86
C GLN A 168 15.12 -3.75 -9.82
N ASP A 169 13.98 -4.33 -10.19
CA ASP A 169 13.89 -5.43 -11.16
C ASP A 169 14.13 -4.93 -12.59
N VAL A 170 13.64 -3.72 -12.91
CA VAL A 170 13.98 -3.00 -14.15
C VAL A 170 15.47 -2.67 -14.19
N GLN A 171 16.06 -2.25 -13.07
CA GLN A 171 17.50 -2.01 -12.98
C GLN A 171 18.31 -3.31 -13.15
N LYS A 172 17.91 -4.40 -12.49
CA LYS A 172 18.53 -5.73 -12.67
C LYS A 172 18.36 -6.28 -14.07
N PHE A 173 17.24 -5.97 -14.73
CA PHE A 173 17.00 -6.32 -16.12
C PHE A 173 17.92 -5.51 -17.05
N MET A 174 18.06 -4.20 -16.83
CA MET A 174 19.04 -3.37 -17.55
C MET A 174 20.46 -3.90 -17.33
N ASP A 175 20.85 -4.23 -16.10
CA ASP A 175 22.17 -4.80 -15.79
C ASP A 175 22.36 -6.19 -16.43
N ALA A 176 21.34 -7.06 -16.46
CA ALA A 176 21.40 -8.37 -17.09
C ALA A 176 21.45 -8.28 -18.62
N VAL A 177 20.74 -7.32 -19.21
CA VAL A 177 20.80 -7.01 -20.65
C VAL A 177 22.18 -6.47 -21.00
N ASN A 178 22.72 -5.53 -20.21
CA ASN A 178 24.05 -4.94 -20.44
C ASN A 178 25.20 -5.93 -20.16
N LYS A 179 24.99 -6.90 -19.27
CA LYS A 179 25.91 -8.03 -19.05
C LYS A 179 25.84 -9.07 -20.17
N LYS A 180 24.69 -9.20 -20.85
CA LYS A 180 24.50 -10.08 -22.01
C LYS A 180 24.93 -9.44 -23.33
N THR A 181 24.98 -8.11 -23.43
CA THR A 181 25.60 -7.42 -24.56
C THR A 181 27.11 -7.66 -24.59
N ASN A 182 27.77 -7.73 -23.42
CA ASN A 182 29.19 -8.12 -23.30
C ASN A 182 29.47 -9.62 -23.56
N ALA A 183 28.46 -10.49 -23.52
CA ALA A 183 28.61 -11.93 -23.73
C ALA A 183 28.19 -12.40 -25.14
N ARG A 184 27.84 -11.48 -26.04
CA ARG A 184 27.32 -11.80 -27.39
C ARG A 184 28.34 -11.73 -28.52
N ASP A 185 29.60 -11.39 -28.23
CA ASP A 185 30.69 -11.72 -29.13
C ASP A 185 31.17 -13.12 -28.80
N THR A 186 30.55 -14.11 -29.45
CA THR A 186 30.92 -15.54 -29.58
C THR A 186 29.81 -16.50 -29.11
N GLN A 187 28.71 -16.62 -29.88
CA GLN A 187 28.22 -17.90 -30.45
C GLN A 187 26.79 -17.79 -30.99
N LYS A 188 26.68 -18.23 -32.25
CA LYS A 188 25.50 -18.56 -33.04
C LYS A 188 24.56 -19.51 -32.28
N GLY A 189 23.28 -19.16 -32.14
CA GLY A 189 22.22 -20.12 -31.76
C GLY A 189 20.99 -19.56 -31.05
N GLN A 190 19.92 -19.35 -31.82
CA GLN A 190 18.48 -19.31 -31.46
C GLN A 190 17.91 -18.11 -30.68
N PRO A 191 16.93 -17.39 -31.26
CA PRO A 191 15.96 -16.59 -30.52
C PRO A 191 14.71 -17.44 -30.21
N ALA A 192 14.13 -17.24 -29.03
CA ALA A 192 12.75 -17.62 -28.76
C ALA A 192 12.11 -16.54 -27.88
N SER A 193 11.92 -15.38 -28.52
CA SER A 193 10.81 -14.49 -28.21
C SER A 193 9.60 -15.02 -28.97
N ASP A 194 8.55 -15.43 -28.26
CA ASP A 194 7.20 -15.48 -28.81
C ASP A 194 6.21 -15.35 -27.65
N LEU A 195 5.81 -14.11 -27.35
CA LEU A 195 4.52 -13.81 -26.71
C LEU A 195 3.47 -13.48 -27.79
N SER A 196 3.59 -14.09 -28.96
CA SER A 196 2.65 -13.96 -30.08
C SER A 196 2.26 -15.35 -30.58
N ASN A 197 1.21 -15.91 -29.97
CA ASN A 197 0.20 -16.71 -30.67
C ASN A 197 -0.92 -17.05 -29.66
N ASP A 198 -1.96 -16.23 -29.70
CA ASP A 198 -3.28 -16.58 -29.21
C ASP A 198 -3.83 -17.69 -30.13
N GLY A 199 -3.85 -18.94 -29.66
CA GLY A 199 -4.55 -20.01 -30.38
C GLY A 199 -4.14 -21.45 -30.07
N ASP A 200 -2.86 -21.75 -29.87
CA ASP A 200 -2.41 -23.15 -29.76
C ASP A 200 -1.81 -23.48 -28.38
N LEU A 201 -2.43 -24.44 -27.69
CA LEU A 201 -2.01 -24.90 -26.38
C LEU A 201 -0.89 -25.95 -26.55
N ASN A 202 0.27 -25.70 -25.97
CA ASN A 202 1.44 -26.59 -26.08
C ASN A 202 1.76 -27.30 -24.76
N VAL A 203 2.16 -28.57 -24.85
CA VAL A 203 2.68 -29.34 -23.70
C VAL A 203 3.91 -28.62 -23.13
N GLY A 204 3.96 -28.48 -21.81
CA GLY A 204 4.98 -27.73 -21.07
C GLY A 204 4.56 -26.32 -20.67
N MET A 205 3.44 -25.79 -21.20
CA MET A 205 2.93 -24.47 -20.81
C MET A 205 2.47 -24.44 -19.35
N ARG A 206 2.73 -23.31 -18.68
CA ARG A 206 2.22 -23.02 -17.33
C ARG A 206 0.79 -22.50 -17.46
N ILE A 207 -0.18 -23.29 -17.02
CA ILE A 207 -1.61 -22.98 -17.16
C ILE A 207 -2.30 -22.92 -15.79
N LEU A 208 -3.43 -22.21 -15.73
CA LEU A 208 -4.35 -22.25 -14.60
C LEU A 208 -5.47 -23.24 -14.89
N GLY A 209 -5.53 -24.33 -14.13
CA GLY A 209 -6.58 -25.34 -14.22
C GLY A 209 -7.58 -25.18 -13.08
N LYS A 210 -8.87 -25.27 -13.39
CA LYS A 210 -9.94 -25.32 -12.37
C LYS A 210 -10.21 -26.78 -12.01
N LYS A 211 -9.89 -27.19 -10.78
CA LYS A 211 -10.24 -28.53 -10.26
C LYS A 211 -11.74 -28.56 -9.91
N ARG A 212 -12.35 -29.75 -9.72
CA ARG A 212 -13.78 -29.91 -9.33
C ARG A 212 -14.21 -29.01 -8.15
N THR A 213 -13.29 -28.55 -7.31
CA THR A 213 -13.51 -27.64 -6.18
C THR A 213 -13.18 -26.19 -6.51
N LYS A 214 -13.89 -25.59 -7.48
CA LYS A 214 -14.05 -24.13 -7.77
C LYS A 214 -12.88 -23.15 -7.52
N THR A 215 -11.63 -23.59 -7.41
CA THR A 215 -10.44 -22.78 -7.17
C THR A 215 -9.45 -23.04 -8.31
N TRP A 216 -8.79 -21.97 -8.74
CA TRP A 216 -7.82 -22.00 -9.84
C TRP A 216 -6.46 -22.41 -9.29
N HIS A 217 -5.87 -23.45 -9.87
CA HIS A 217 -4.55 -23.92 -9.48
C HIS A 217 -3.58 -23.78 -10.64
N LYS A 218 -2.36 -23.33 -10.33
CA LYS A 218 -1.27 -23.24 -11.31
C LYS A 218 -0.67 -24.63 -11.52
N GLY A 219 -0.62 -25.08 -12.76
CA GLY A 219 -0.06 -26.36 -13.17
C GLY A 219 0.73 -26.26 -14.47
N THR A 220 1.40 -27.34 -14.83
CA THR A 220 2.08 -27.49 -16.12
C THR A 220 1.27 -28.44 -16.99
N LEU A 221 0.98 -28.05 -18.23
CA LEU A 221 0.28 -28.91 -19.18
C LEU A 221 1.19 -30.07 -19.58
N ILE A 222 0.80 -31.31 -19.27
CA ILE A 222 1.66 -32.49 -19.51
C ILE A 222 1.28 -33.29 -20.76
N ALA A 223 0.03 -33.19 -21.22
CA ALA A 223 -0.47 -33.85 -22.41
C ALA A 223 -1.79 -33.21 -22.87
N ILE A 224 -2.10 -33.32 -24.17
CA ILE A 224 -3.41 -33.00 -24.74
C ILE A 224 -3.93 -34.29 -25.35
N GLN A 225 -5.10 -34.74 -24.90
CA GLN A 225 -5.76 -35.93 -25.43
C GLN A 225 -7.02 -35.49 -26.16
N THR A 226 -7.03 -35.64 -27.48
CA THR A 226 -8.23 -35.42 -28.29
C THR A 226 -9.14 -36.64 -28.18
N VAL A 227 -10.33 -36.47 -27.63
CA VAL A 227 -11.38 -37.48 -27.74
C VAL A 227 -12.10 -37.26 -29.06
N GLY A 228 -12.07 -38.27 -29.93
CA GLY A 228 -12.81 -38.32 -31.20
C GLY A 228 -14.13 -39.06 -31.03
#